data_AF-A0A438CTU6-F1
#
_entry.id   AF-A0A438CTU6-F1
#
_cell.length_a   1.000
_cell.length_b   1.000
_cell.length_c   1.000
_cell.angle_alpha   90.00
_cell.angle_beta   90.00
_cell.angle_gamma   90.00
#
_symmetry.space_group_name_H-M   'P 1'
#
loop_
_entity.id
_entity.type
_entity.pdbx_description
1 polymer ?
#
loop_
_entity_poly.entity_id
_entity_poly.type
_entity_poly.pdbx_seq_one_letter_code
_entity_poly.pdbx_strand_id
1 'polypeptide(L)'
;MPETTEPGFRKWKIENSMIMSWLINSMNNDIELFQVESVLHDFRQGEQSVTQYYNTLTRYWQQLDLFETHSWKCSDDAATYRQIVEQKRLFKFFLGLNRELDMLEAESWALNPAKSQGGFFRG
;
A
#
# COMPACT_ATOMS: atom_id res chain seq x y z
N MET A 1 5.21 40.42 -16.98
CA MET A 1 3.88 40.04 -17.51
C MET A 1 3.66 40.87 -18.77
N PRO A 2 3.36 40.27 -19.94
CA PRO A 2 3.08 41.05 -21.15
C PRO A 2 1.85 41.95 -20.94
N GLU A 3 1.83 43.11 -21.59
CA GLU A 3 0.69 44.02 -21.50
C GLU A 3 -0.55 43.37 -22.13
N THR A 4 -1.73 43.63 -21.54
CA THR A 4 -2.99 42.95 -21.93
C THR A 4 -3.43 43.23 -23.37
N THR A 5 -2.85 44.25 -23.98
CA THR A 5 -3.08 44.72 -25.35
C THR A 5 -2.10 44.12 -26.37
N GLU A 6 -1.06 43.41 -25.94
CA GLU A 6 -0.10 42.81 -26.86
C GLU A 6 -0.69 41.60 -27.61
N PRO A 7 -0.41 41.45 -28.92
CA PRO A 7 -0.85 40.29 -29.71
C PRO A 7 -0.46 38.93 -29.10
N GLY A 8 0.62 38.90 -28.31
CA GLY A 8 1.12 37.70 -27.62
C GLY A 8 0.42 37.37 -26.29
N PHE A 9 -0.38 38.28 -25.73
CA PHE A 9 -0.96 38.11 -24.39
C PHE A 9 -1.86 36.87 -24.28
N ARG A 10 -2.66 36.58 -25.32
CA ARG A 10 -3.50 35.37 -25.34
C ARG A 10 -2.68 34.09 -25.31
N LYS A 11 -1.59 34.04 -26.08
CA LYS A 11 -0.68 32.89 -26.12
C LYS A 11 0.00 32.68 -24.77
N TRP A 12 0.56 33.75 -24.20
CA TRP A 12 1.18 33.73 -22.87
C TRP A 12 0.22 33.24 -21.79
N LYS A 13 -1.05 33.69 -21.82
CA LYS A 13 -2.08 33.25 -20.85
C LYS A 13 -2.37 31.75 -20.94
N ILE A 14 -2.44 31.19 -22.14
CA ILE A 14 -2.68 29.76 -22.37
C ILE A 14 -1.50 28.94 -21.84
N GLU A 15 -0.27 29.31 -22.23
CA GLU A 15 0.95 28.62 -21.79
C GLU A 15 1.09 28.67 -20.26
N ASN A 16 0.88 29.84 -19.65
CA ASN A 16 0.93 29.99 -18.20
C ASN A 16 -0.15 29.15 -17.52
N SER A 17 -1.38 29.10 -18.06
CA SER A 17 -2.44 28.25 -17.52
C SER A 17 -2.09 26.76 -17.61
N MET A 18 -1.49 26.30 -18.70
CA MET A 18 -1.06 24.91 -18.87
C MET A 18 0.03 24.54 -17.86
N ILE A 19 1.02 25.42 -17.68
CA ILE A 19 2.09 25.23 -16.70
C ILE A 19 1.50 25.15 -15.28
N MET A 20 0.57 26.04 -14.93
CA MET A 20 -0.07 26.01 -13.61
C MET A 20 -0.90 24.74 -13.39
N SER A 21 -1.68 24.30 -14.39
CA SER A 21 -2.41 23.03 -14.31
C SER A 21 -1.46 21.84 -14.16
N TRP A 22 -0.35 21.82 -14.90
CA TRP A 22 0.67 20.77 -14.79
C TRP A 22 1.31 20.75 -13.40
N LEU A 23 1.71 21.90 -12.86
CA LEU A 23 2.28 22.01 -11.51
C LEU A 23 1.30 21.51 -10.45
N ILE A 24 0.04 21.95 -10.50
CA ILE A 24 -1.00 21.53 -9.56
C ILE A 24 -1.21 20.01 -9.64
N ASN A 25 -1.29 19.46 -10.84
CA ASN A 25 -1.49 18.02 -11.02
C ASN A 25 -0.29 17.20 -10.55
N SER A 26 0.93 17.66 -10.82
CA SER A 26 2.15 17.02 -10.33
C SER A 26 2.20 17.00 -8.81
N MET A 27 1.89 18.13 -8.16
CA MET A 27 1.86 18.21 -6.70
C MET A 27 0.77 17.30 -6.10
N ASN A 28 -0.40 17.21 -6.74
CA ASN A 28 -1.47 16.32 -6.27
C ASN A 28 -1.05 14.85 -6.34
N ASN A 29 -0.38 14.42 -7.42
CA ASN A 29 0.12 13.05 -7.55
C ASN A 29 1.13 12.69 -6.43
N ASP A 30 2.06 13.61 -6.11
CA ASP A 30 3.05 13.40 -5.05
C ASP A 30 2.38 13.33 -3.66
N ILE A 31 1.35 14.16 -3.44
CA ILE A 31 0.56 14.14 -2.21
C ILE A 31 -0.22 12.83 -2.07
N GLU A 32 -0.85 12.34 -3.14
CA GLU A 32 -1.57 11.06 -3.14
C GLU A 32 -0.63 9.88 -2.86
N LEU A 33 0.54 9.87 -3.50
CA LEU A 33 1.57 8.86 -3.24
C LEU A 33 1.96 8.83 -1.76
N PHE A 34 2.30 9.99 -1.18
CA PHE A 34 2.68 10.09 0.22
C PHE A 34 1.54 9.65 1.17
N GLN A 35 0.30 9.96 0.84
CA GLN A 35 -0.86 9.51 1.62
C GLN A 35 -0.99 7.99 1.62
N VAL A 36 -0.84 7.35 0.45
CA VAL A 36 -0.88 5.88 0.35
C VAL A 36 0.26 5.25 1.14
N GLU A 37 1.48 5.78 1.03
CA GLU A 37 2.63 5.30 1.80
C GLU A 37 2.42 5.43 3.32
N SER A 38 1.88 6.56 3.77
CA SER A 38 1.60 6.81 5.19
C SER A 38 0.55 5.85 5.73
N VAL A 39 -0.56 5.65 5.02
CA VAL A 39 -1.60 4.68 5.42
C VAL A 39 -1.02 3.27 5.46
N LEU A 40 -0.25 2.90 4.44
CA LEU A 40 0.37 1.59 4.35
C LEU A 40 1.37 1.37 5.49
N HIS A 41 2.14 2.37 5.90
CA HIS A 41 3.11 2.28 7.00
C HIS A 41 2.45 1.85 8.31
N ASP A 42 1.33 2.50 8.67
CA ASP A 42 0.64 2.25 9.94
C ASP A 42 -0.34 1.08 9.88
N PHE A 43 -0.71 0.61 8.68
CA PHE A 43 -1.64 -0.50 8.51
C PHE A 43 -1.16 -1.79 9.19
N ARG A 44 -2.07 -2.45 9.92
CA ARG A 44 -1.88 -3.71 10.64
C ARG A 44 -3.14 -4.58 10.44
N GLN A 45 -3.02 -5.89 10.66
CA GLN A 45 -4.13 -6.84 10.48
C GLN A 45 -5.34 -6.51 11.39
N GLY A 46 -5.08 -6.20 12.67
CA GLY A 46 -6.14 -6.00 13.66
C GLY A 46 -7.07 -7.22 13.74
N GLU A 47 -8.37 -6.96 13.64
CA GLU A 47 -9.45 -7.97 13.66
C GLU A 47 -9.71 -8.64 12.30
N GLN A 48 -9.00 -8.23 11.24
CA GLN A 48 -9.19 -8.81 9.91
C GLN A 48 -8.64 -10.24 9.86
N SER A 49 -9.28 -11.10 9.07
CA SER A 49 -8.64 -12.36 8.67
C SER A 49 -7.36 -12.08 7.89
N VAL A 50 -6.39 -13.00 7.94
CA VAL A 50 -5.12 -12.88 7.20
C VAL A 50 -5.37 -12.64 5.69
N THR A 51 -6.37 -13.29 5.11
CA THR A 51 -6.75 -13.11 3.71
C THR A 51 -7.28 -11.70 3.42
N GLN A 52 -8.15 -11.16 4.27
CA GLN A 52 -8.67 -9.80 4.11
C GLN A 52 -7.56 -8.75 4.24
N TYR A 53 -6.67 -8.95 5.22
CA TYR A 53 -5.49 -8.11 5.43
C TYR A 53 -4.57 -8.12 4.20
N TYR A 54 -4.24 -9.32 3.68
CA TYR A 54 -3.42 -9.49 2.48
C TYR A 54 -4.04 -8.83 1.24
N ASN A 55 -5.35 -9.01 1.03
CA ASN A 55 -6.05 -8.40 -0.10
C ASN A 55 -6.02 -6.86 -0.02
N THR A 56 -6.16 -6.31 1.18
CA THR A 56 -6.09 -4.86 1.40
C THR A 56 -4.69 -4.32 1.13
N LEU A 57 -3.65 -4.99 1.63
CA LEU A 57 -2.25 -4.66 1.31
C LEU A 57 -1.99 -4.68 -0.20
N THR A 58 -2.45 -5.73 -0.87
CA THR A 58 -2.27 -5.90 -2.32
C THR A 58 -2.89 -4.74 -3.09
N ARG A 59 -4.06 -4.24 -2.67
CA ARG A 59 -4.70 -3.08 -3.28
C ARG A 59 -3.86 -1.81 -3.15
N TYR A 60 -3.26 -1.56 -1.98
CA TYR A 60 -2.37 -0.42 -1.78
C TYR A 60 -1.08 -0.55 -2.59
N TRP A 61 -0.49 -1.74 -2.65
CA TRP A 61 0.69 -2.00 -3.47
C TRP A 61 0.43 -1.79 -4.96
N GLN A 62 -0.72 -2.22 -5.46
CA GLN A 62 -1.14 -1.95 -6.83
C GLN A 62 -1.29 -0.45 -7.11
N GLN A 63 -1.76 0.34 -6.13
CA GLN A 63 -1.82 1.79 -6.26
C GLN A 63 -0.42 2.39 -6.36
N LEU A 64 0.52 1.96 -5.50
CA LEU A 64 1.92 2.40 -5.56
C LEU A 64 2.59 2.03 -6.90
N ASP A 65 2.31 0.84 -7.41
CA ASP A 65 2.84 0.37 -8.71
C ASP A 65 2.43 1.26 -9.89
N LEU A 66 1.29 1.95 -9.80
CA LEU A 66 0.84 2.92 -10.82
C LEU A 66 1.70 4.20 -10.82
N PHE A 67 2.24 4.59 -9.67
CA PHE A 67 3.13 5.75 -9.55
C PHE A 67 4.58 5.39 -9.89
N GLU A 68 4.99 4.14 -9.68
CA GLU A 68 6.37 3.68 -9.88
C GLU A 68 6.68 3.15 -11.30
N THR A 69 5.95 3.59 -12.34
CA THR A 69 6.25 3.20 -13.72
C THR A 69 7.56 3.83 -14.22
N HIS A 70 8.69 3.23 -13.84
CA HIS A 70 10.02 3.63 -14.26
C HIS A 70 10.40 2.93 -15.57
N SER A 71 10.85 3.70 -16.56
CA SER A 71 11.47 3.16 -17.77
C SER A 71 12.92 2.76 -17.46
N TRP A 72 13.11 1.56 -16.93
CA TRP A 72 14.45 1.01 -16.64
C TRP A 72 15.23 0.79 -17.94
N LYS A 73 16.47 1.30 -18.01
CA LYS A 73 17.37 1.09 -19.15
C LYS A 73 18.04 -0.29 -19.15
N CYS A 74 18.24 -0.87 -17.97
CA CYS A 74 18.90 -2.15 -17.75
C CYS A 74 17.89 -3.17 -17.20
N SER A 75 17.80 -4.35 -17.82
CA SER A 75 16.89 -5.43 -17.40
C SER A 75 17.27 -6.01 -16.03
N ASP A 76 18.56 -6.07 -15.73
CA ASP A 76 19.07 -6.68 -14.50
C ASP A 76 18.81 -5.79 -13.29
N ASP A 77 18.95 -4.46 -13.46
CA ASP A 77 18.58 -3.49 -12.43
C ASP A 77 17.08 -3.51 -12.16
N ALA A 78 16.26 -3.62 -13.21
CA ALA A 78 14.81 -3.75 -13.07
C ALA A 78 14.42 -5.04 -12.33
N ALA A 79 15.11 -6.15 -12.60
CA ALA A 79 14.90 -7.41 -11.89
C ALA A 79 15.29 -7.29 -10.41
N THR A 80 16.45 -6.70 -10.14
CA THR A 80 16.95 -6.47 -8.78
C THR A 80 16.02 -5.58 -7.98
N TYR A 81 15.54 -4.47 -8.58
CA TYR A 81 14.59 -3.57 -7.93
C TYR A 81 13.28 -4.27 -7.60
N ARG A 82 12.71 -5.05 -8.54
CA ARG A 82 11.51 -5.85 -8.27
C ARG A 82 11.71 -6.78 -7.08
N GLN A 83 12.87 -7.43 -6.97
CA GLN A 83 13.16 -8.30 -5.83
C GLN A 83 13.19 -7.53 -4.50
N ILE A 84 13.77 -6.33 -4.50
CA ILE A 84 13.79 -5.45 -3.31
C ILE A 84 12.36 -5.05 -2.90
N VAL A 85 11.52 -4.69 -3.87
CA VAL A 85 10.11 -4.32 -3.62
C VAL A 85 9.36 -5.51 -3.02
N GLU A 86 9.46 -6.69 -3.61
CA GLU A 86 8.78 -7.89 -3.10
C GLU A 86 9.27 -8.28 -1.69
N GLN A 87 10.56 -8.14 -1.41
CA GLN A 87 11.09 -8.34 -0.06
C GLN A 87 10.49 -7.34 0.93
N LYS A 88 10.44 -6.04 0.59
CA LYS A 88 9.82 -5.02 1.44
C LYS A 88 8.34 -5.31 1.71
N ARG A 89 7.60 -5.76 0.69
CA ARG A 89 6.19 -6.17 0.82
C ARG A 89 6.01 -7.34 1.77
N LEU A 90 6.89 -8.33 1.67
CA LEU A 90 6.90 -9.50 2.56
C LEU A 90 7.17 -9.09 4.01
N PHE A 91 8.18 -8.25 4.25
CA PHE A 91 8.45 -7.71 5.58
C PHE A 91 7.26 -6.93 6.13
N LYS A 92 6.65 -6.07 5.31
CA LYS A 92 5.47 -5.29 5.68
C LYS A 92 4.30 -6.19 6.07
N PHE A 93 4.05 -7.26 5.31
CA PHE A 93 3.01 -8.24 5.60
C PHE A 93 3.23 -8.86 6.98
N PHE A 94 4.39 -9.47 7.22
CA PHE A 94 4.69 -10.15 8.48
C PHE A 94 4.74 -9.21 9.69
N LEU A 95 5.27 -8.00 9.52
CA LEU A 95 5.33 -7.00 10.61
C LEU A 95 3.94 -6.60 11.10
N GLY A 96 2.94 -6.64 10.20
CA GLY A 96 1.58 -6.25 10.52
C GLY A 96 0.63 -7.36 10.92
N LEU A 97 1.07 -8.62 10.92
CA LEU A 97 0.25 -9.73 11.41
C LEU A 97 0.01 -9.59 12.91
N ASN A 98 -1.22 -9.88 13.33
CA ASN A 98 -1.57 -9.87 14.74
C ASN A 98 -0.98 -11.14 15.40
N ARG A 99 -0.13 -10.96 16.43
CA ARG A 99 0.42 -12.09 17.20
C ARG A 99 -0.59 -12.68 18.19
N GLU A 100 -1.72 -12.01 18.42
CA GLU A 100 -2.60 -12.25 19.56
C GLU A 100 -3.80 -13.17 19.29
N LEU A 101 -4.07 -13.56 18.04
CA LEU A 101 -5.12 -14.55 17.76
C LEU A 101 -4.82 -15.92 18.39
N ASP A 102 -3.54 -16.23 18.63
CA ASP A 102 -3.14 -17.43 19.38
C ASP A 102 -3.45 -17.33 20.88
N MET A 103 -3.56 -16.13 21.49
CA MET A 103 -3.74 -16.02 22.95
C MET A 103 -5.20 -16.19 23.36
N LEU A 104 -6.14 -15.60 22.61
CA LEU A 104 -7.59 -15.77 22.87
C LEU A 104 -8.07 -17.18 22.51
N GLU A 105 -7.50 -17.78 21.45
CA GLU A 105 -7.73 -19.20 21.17
C GLU A 105 -7.08 -20.07 22.24
N ALA A 106 -5.80 -19.87 22.61
CA ALA A 106 -5.14 -20.64 23.67
C ALA A 106 -5.86 -20.55 25.02
N GLU A 107 -6.46 -19.40 25.37
CA GLU A 107 -7.28 -19.24 26.57
C GLU A 107 -8.61 -20.01 26.46
N SER A 108 -9.24 -20.03 25.29
CA SER A 108 -10.42 -20.86 25.01
C SER A 108 -10.11 -22.37 25.08
N TRP A 109 -8.94 -22.80 24.58
CA TRP A 109 -8.43 -24.15 24.71
C TRP A 109 -8.07 -24.49 26.18
N ALA A 110 -7.48 -23.55 26.93
CA ALA A 110 -7.10 -23.72 28.33
C ALA A 110 -8.31 -23.78 29.28
N LEU A 111 -9.42 -23.11 28.94
CA LEU A 111 -10.67 -23.12 29.71
C LEU A 111 -11.55 -24.35 29.42
N ASN A 112 -11.22 -25.18 28.43
CA ASN A 112 -12.02 -26.37 28.11
C ASN A 112 -11.21 -27.65 27.76
N PRO A 113 -10.35 -28.14 28.67
CA PRO A 113 -9.59 -29.37 28.46
C PRO A 113 -10.44 -30.65 28.39
N ALA A 114 -11.75 -30.57 28.70
CA ALA A 114 -12.63 -31.74 28.84
C ALA A 114 -13.24 -32.25 27.53
N LYS A 115 -13.07 -31.56 26.39
CA LYS A 115 -13.66 -31.99 25.11
C LYS A 115 -12.78 -32.92 24.28
N SER A 116 -11.52 -33.17 24.67
CA SER A 116 -10.59 -34.03 23.93
C SER A 116 -10.40 -35.44 24.50
N GLN A 117 -11.03 -35.79 25.63
CA GLN A 117 -10.92 -37.14 26.23
C GLN A 117 -12.28 -37.77 26.55
N GLY A 118 -13.20 -37.78 25.58
CA GLY A 118 -14.55 -38.36 25.75
C GLY A 118 -14.94 -39.41 24.71
N GLY A 119 -13.99 -40.04 24.00
CA GLY A 119 -14.29 -40.88 22.83
C GLY A 119 -13.52 -42.18 22.71
N PHE A 120 -12.85 -42.67 23.75
CA PHE A 120 -12.25 -44.00 23.72
C PHE A 120 -12.44 -44.68 25.08
N PHE A 121 -12.92 -45.93 25.04
CA PHE A 121 -13.28 -46.83 26.15
C PHE A 121 -14.70 -46.69 26.76
N ARG A 122 -15.69 -47.36 26.13
CA ARG A 122 -16.35 -48.55 26.72
C ARG A 122 -17.39 -49.15 25.76
N GLY A 123 -17.29 -50.47 25.57
CA GLY A 123 -18.15 -51.33 24.77
C GLY A 123 -17.40 -52.58 24.39
#